data_AF-A0A968MYW5-F1
#
_entry.id   AF-A0A968MYW5-F1
#
_cell.length_a   1.000
_cell.length_b   1.000
_cell.length_c   1.000
_cell.angle_alpha   90.00
_cell.angle_beta   90.00
_cell.angle_gamma   90.00
#
_symmetry.space_group_name_H-M   'P 1'
#
loop_
_entity.id
_entity.type
_entity.pdbx_description
1 polymer ?
#
loop_
_entity_poly.entity_id
_entity_poly.type
_entity_poly.pdbx_seq_one_letter_code
_entity_poly.pdbx_strand_id
1 'polypeptide(L)'
;MKTCEPKMDSNPSYGPFFKMSRVGKGGKLIGVYKLRTMHPYSEYIQNFVVKLNGYDKAGKPRNDFRVTGWGKLFRKIWVDELPQLLNVLKGELGIVGVRPLSQFRFNQLPEDVQKERIKFKP
;
A
#
# COMPACT_ATOMS: atom_id res chain seq x y z
N MET A 1 -9.31 -1.02 14.09
CA MET A 1 -9.02 -2.29 13.39
C MET A 1 -8.79 -1.99 11.91
N LYS A 2 -7.75 -2.53 11.25
CA LYS A 2 -7.50 -2.30 9.80
C LYS A 2 -8.42 -3.18 8.93
N THR A 3 -9.72 -3.14 9.19
CA THR A 3 -10.71 -3.88 8.41
C THR A 3 -11.30 -2.94 7.39
N CYS A 4 -10.75 -2.94 6.19
CA CYS A 4 -11.43 -2.41 5.01
C CYS A 4 -12.17 -3.57 4.35
N GLU A 5 -13.29 -3.27 3.70
CA GLU A 5 -13.90 -4.22 2.78
C GLU A 5 -12.91 -4.57 1.65
N PRO A 6 -12.87 -5.84 1.23
CA PRO A 6 -12.04 -6.24 0.09
C PRO A 6 -12.50 -5.46 -1.15
N LYS A 7 -11.57 -4.77 -1.80
CA LYS A 7 -11.89 -4.08 -3.05
C LYS A 7 -12.14 -5.11 -4.15
N MET A 8 -13.30 -5.04 -4.80
CA MET A 8 -13.50 -5.73 -6.07
C MET A 8 -12.73 -4.96 -7.15
N ASP A 9 -11.70 -5.60 -7.70
CA ASP A 9 -10.98 -5.11 -8.88
C ASP A 9 -11.56 -5.81 -10.12
N SER A 10 -12.10 -5.03 -11.05
CA SER A 10 -12.69 -5.53 -12.29
C SER A 10 -11.65 -5.93 -13.35
N ASN A 11 -10.38 -5.52 -13.18
CA ASN A 11 -9.28 -5.91 -14.06
C ASN A 11 -8.01 -6.30 -13.26
N PRO A 12 -8.02 -7.47 -12.61
CA PRO A 12 -6.92 -7.88 -11.75
C PRO A 12 -5.62 -8.08 -12.54
N SER A 13 -4.58 -7.31 -12.20
CA SER A 13 -3.23 -7.53 -12.76
C SER A 13 -2.57 -8.75 -12.11
N TYR A 14 -2.35 -9.83 -12.85
CA TYR A 14 -1.62 -11.02 -12.37
C TYR A 14 -0.09 -10.86 -12.44
N GLY A 15 0.40 -9.79 -13.05
CA GLY A 15 1.83 -9.55 -13.23
C GLY A 15 2.59 -9.26 -11.93
N PRO A 16 3.94 -9.26 -12.02
CA PRO A 16 4.80 -8.91 -10.89
C PRO A 16 4.67 -7.43 -10.51
N PHE A 17 4.16 -6.57 -11.38
CA PHE A 17 3.90 -5.15 -11.08
C PHE A 17 2.41 -4.89 -10.92
N PHE A 18 2.09 -4.08 -9.92
CA PHE A 18 0.72 -3.61 -9.71
C PHE A 18 0.73 -2.16 -9.22
N LYS A 19 -0.41 -1.48 -9.39
CA LYS A 19 -0.58 -0.09 -8.98
C LYS A 19 -1.50 -0.04 -7.78
N MET A 20 -1.11 0.72 -6.77
CA MET A 20 -1.95 1.01 -5.61
C MET A 20 -2.43 2.46 -5.69
N SER A 21 -3.75 2.66 -5.70
CA SER A 21 -4.31 4.03 -5.66
C SER A 21 -4.06 4.67 -4.29
N ARG A 22 -3.50 5.88 -4.32
CA ARG A 22 -3.15 6.68 -3.15
C ARG A 22 -3.55 8.13 -3.35
N VAL A 23 -3.80 8.84 -2.25
CA VAL A 23 -4.09 10.27 -2.28
C VAL A 23 -2.78 11.05 -2.47
N GLY A 24 -2.74 11.84 -3.53
CA GLY A 24 -1.65 12.70 -3.98
C GLY A 24 -1.86 14.18 -3.64
N LYS A 25 -0.97 15.02 -4.18
CA LYS A 25 -1.08 16.48 -4.08
C LYS A 25 -2.41 16.97 -4.67
N GLY A 26 -3.07 17.92 -4.01
CA GLY A 26 -4.38 18.43 -4.41
C GLY A 26 -5.53 17.43 -4.23
N GLY A 27 -5.33 16.32 -3.50
CA GLY A 27 -6.36 15.30 -3.27
C GLY A 27 -6.54 14.35 -4.46
N LYS A 28 -5.73 14.50 -5.52
CA LYS A 28 -5.81 13.66 -6.72
C LYS A 28 -5.35 12.24 -6.41
N LEU A 29 -6.04 11.24 -6.95
CA LEU A 29 -5.61 9.85 -6.82
C LEU A 29 -4.45 9.55 -7.78
N ILE A 30 -3.33 9.07 -7.22
CA ILE A 30 -2.15 8.64 -7.96
C ILE A 30 -1.98 7.12 -7.86
N GLY A 31 -1.50 6.50 -8.94
CA GLY A 31 -1.22 5.06 -8.99
C GLY A 31 0.24 4.76 -8.62
N VAL A 32 0.50 4.41 -7.37
CA VAL A 32 1.84 4.08 -6.89
C VAL A 32 2.22 2.67 -7.35
N TYR A 33 3.30 2.54 -8.13
CA TYR A 33 3.76 1.25 -8.63
C TYR A 33 4.51 0.49 -7.54
N LYS A 34 4.22 -0.81 -7.40
CA LYS A 34 4.92 -1.71 -6.48
C LYS A 34 5.14 -3.06 -7.12
N LEU A 35 6.14 -3.78 -6.63
CA LEU A 35 6.36 -5.18 -6.96
C LEU A 35 5.46 -6.06 -6.08
N ARG A 36 4.81 -7.05 -6.69
CA ARG A 36 3.97 -8.05 -6.03
C ARG A 36 4.85 -9.02 -5.26
N THR A 37 4.81 -8.90 -3.94
CA THR A 37 5.54 -9.80 -3.02
C THR A 37 4.62 -10.79 -2.28
N MET A 38 3.32 -10.77 -2.59
CA MET A 38 2.30 -11.60 -1.96
C MET A 38 1.59 -12.44 -3.02
N HIS A 39 1.06 -13.59 -2.61
CA HIS A 39 0.24 -14.41 -3.50
C HIS A 39 -0.98 -13.62 -4.01
N PRO A 40 -1.44 -13.90 -5.24
CA PRO A 40 -2.73 -13.40 -5.73
C PRO A 40 -3.85 -13.74 -4.74
N TYR A 41 -4.88 -12.89 -4.64
CA TYR A 41 -6.04 -13.09 -3.75
C TYR A 41 -5.72 -13.11 -2.23
N SER A 42 -4.49 -12.75 -1.83
CA SER A 42 -4.10 -12.63 -0.42
C SER A 42 -4.94 -11.59 0.37
N GLU A 43 -5.65 -10.72 -0.33
CA GLU A 43 -6.55 -9.71 0.21
C GLU A 43 -7.77 -10.35 0.89
N TYR A 44 -8.34 -11.39 0.29
CA TYR A 44 -9.56 -12.06 0.78
C TYR A 44 -9.33 -12.85 2.06
N ILE A 45 -8.13 -13.44 2.20
CA ILE A 45 -7.76 -14.21 3.39
C ILE A 45 -7.18 -13.35 4.52
N GLN A 46 -7.12 -12.02 4.36
CA GLN A 46 -6.56 -11.13 5.38
C GLN A 46 -7.20 -11.33 6.75
N ASN A 47 -8.53 -11.37 6.81
CA ASN A 47 -9.26 -11.53 8.06
C ASN A 47 -8.98 -12.89 8.71
N PHE A 48 -8.82 -13.95 7.90
CA PHE A 48 -8.46 -15.27 8.40
C PHE A 48 -7.06 -15.29 9.00
N VAL A 49 -6.06 -14.72 8.31
CA VAL A 49 -4.68 -14.66 8.82
C VAL A 49 -4.57 -13.83 10.10
N VAL A 50 -5.29 -12.70 10.16
CA VAL A 50 -5.32 -11.86 11.37
C VAL A 50 -5.96 -12.60 12.55
N LYS A 51 -7.05 -13.35 12.32
CA LYS A 51 -7.68 -14.17 13.37
C LYS A 51 -6.76 -15.29 13.85
N LEU A 52 -6.03 -15.93 12.94
CA LEU A 52 -5.16 -17.06 13.26
C LEU A 52 -3.93 -16.63 14.06
N ASN A 53 -3.25 -15.57 13.61
CA ASN A 53 -1.91 -15.24 14.12
C ASN A 53 -1.87 -13.98 14.99
N GLY A 54 -2.95 -13.19 15.00
CA GLY A 54 -2.98 -11.88 15.66
C GLY A 54 -2.05 -10.85 15.02
N TYR A 55 -2.04 -9.64 15.59
CA TYR A 55 -1.11 -8.58 15.21
C TYR A 55 0.15 -8.60 16.06
N ASP A 56 1.28 -8.27 15.45
CA ASP A 56 2.51 -7.97 16.18
C ASP A 56 2.55 -6.52 16.67
N LYS A 57 3.57 -6.16 17.48
CA LYS A 57 3.78 -4.79 18.02
C LYS A 57 3.77 -3.70 16.95
N ALA A 58 4.18 -4.02 15.72
CA ALA A 58 4.16 -3.11 14.57
C ALA A 58 2.80 -3.06 13.81
N GLY A 59 1.77 -3.72 14.31
CA GLY A 59 0.44 -3.78 13.68
C GLY A 59 0.41 -4.52 12.34
N LYS A 60 1.30 -5.52 12.16
CA LYS A 60 1.34 -6.47 11.05
C LYS A 60 0.90 -7.85 11.54
N PRO A 61 0.20 -8.68 10.74
CA PRO A 61 -0.11 -10.05 11.14
C PRO A 61 1.18 -10.83 11.43
N ARG A 62 1.24 -11.57 12.55
CA ARG A 62 2.36 -12.49 12.81
C ARG A 62 2.35 -13.63 11.79
N ASN A 63 3.52 -14.17 11.44
CA ASN A 63 3.67 -15.30 10.50
C ASN A 63 2.76 -15.23 9.26
N ASP A 64 2.78 -14.09 8.56
CA ASP A 64 1.92 -13.87 7.40
C ASP A 64 2.35 -14.76 6.21
N PHE A 65 1.69 -15.91 6.05
CA PHE A 65 1.94 -16.88 4.97
C PHE A 65 1.48 -16.37 3.59
N ARG A 66 0.81 -15.21 3.54
CA ARG A 66 0.43 -14.57 2.27
C ARG A 66 1.62 -14.01 1.51
N VAL A 67 2.74 -13.78 2.19
CA VAL A 67 3.99 -13.29 1.62
C VAL A 67 4.82 -14.48 1.13
N THR A 68 5.19 -14.47 -0.15
CA THR A 68 6.02 -15.53 -0.74
C THR A 68 7.43 -15.52 -0.13
N GLY A 69 8.15 -16.66 -0.18
CA GLY A 69 9.54 -16.74 0.32
C GLY A 69 10.45 -15.67 -0.30
N TRP A 70 10.43 -15.56 -1.62
CA TRP A 70 11.14 -14.51 -2.38
C TRP A 70 10.61 -13.10 -2.06
N GLY A 71 9.31 -12.95 -1.83
CA GLY A 71 8.70 -11.69 -1.42
C GLY A 71 9.20 -11.19 -0.06
N LYS A 72 9.53 -12.09 0.88
CA LYS A 72 10.19 -11.72 2.14
C LYS A 72 11.58 -11.16 1.89
N LEU A 73 12.35 -11.75 0.97
CA LEU A 73 13.67 -11.26 0.60
C LEU A 73 13.56 -9.88 -0.05
N PHE A 74 12.70 -9.71 -1.06
CA PHE A 74 12.52 -8.43 -1.77
C PHE A 74 12.12 -7.28 -0.85
N ARG A 75 11.27 -7.53 0.15
CA ARG A 75 10.93 -6.53 1.19
C ARG A 75 12.09 -6.22 2.13
N LYS A 76 12.98 -7.18 2.39
CA LYS A 76 14.18 -6.97 3.23
C LYS A 76 15.19 -6.07 2.53
N ILE A 77 15.33 -6.22 1.22
CA ILE A 77 16.24 -5.41 0.38
C ILE A 77 15.57 -4.22 -0.30
N TRP A 78 14.32 -3.88 0.06
CA TRP A 78 13.56 -2.72 -0.47
C TRP A 78 13.34 -2.73 -1.99
N VAL A 79 13.49 -3.88 -2.64
CA VAL A 79 13.29 -4.04 -4.10
C VAL A 79 11.83 -3.86 -4.49
N ASP A 80 10.88 -4.05 -3.57
CA ASP A 80 9.45 -3.87 -3.83
C ASP A 80 9.05 -2.41 -4.07
N GLU A 81 9.90 -1.47 -3.66
CA GLU A 81 9.67 -0.03 -3.81
C GLU A 81 10.43 0.61 -4.97
N LEU A 82 11.33 -0.12 -5.64
CA LEU A 82 12.01 0.37 -6.85
C LEU A 82 11.06 0.90 -7.93
N PRO A 83 9.89 0.28 -8.19
CA PRO A 83 8.95 0.83 -9.18
C PRO A 83 8.41 2.22 -8.82
N GLN A 84 8.46 2.63 -7.55
CA GLN A 84 8.04 3.98 -7.12
C GLN A 84 8.98 5.07 -7.66
N LEU A 85 10.22 4.72 -8.04
CA LEU A 85 11.12 5.67 -8.69
C LEU A 85 10.50 6.20 -10.01
N LEU A 86 9.73 5.38 -10.72
CA LEU A 86 9.00 5.81 -11.92
C LEU A 86 7.93 6.88 -11.60
N ASN A 87 7.28 6.81 -10.43
CA ASN A 87 6.34 7.85 -10.00
C ASN A 87 7.07 9.15 -9.64
N VAL A 88 8.27 9.06 -9.06
CA VAL A 88 9.12 10.23 -8.77
C VAL A 88 9.54 10.91 -10.06
N LEU A 89 10.01 10.14 -11.06
CA LEU A 89 10.38 10.64 -12.37
C LEU A 89 9.19 11.27 -13.12
N LYS A 90 7.99 10.71 -12.96
CA LYS A 90 6.73 11.31 -13.48
C LYS A 90 6.27 12.54 -12.70
N GLY A 91 6.90 12.85 -11.57
CA GLY A 91 6.55 13.97 -10.70
C GLY A 91 5.27 13.77 -9.87
N GLU A 92 4.78 12.54 -9.76
CA GLU A 92 3.61 12.16 -8.96
C GLU A 92 3.96 11.99 -7.47
N LEU A 93 5.18 11.53 -7.18
CA LEU A 93 5.76 11.38 -5.84
C LEU A 93 6.98 12.28 -5.66
N GLY A 94 7.22 12.74 -4.43
CA GLY A 94 8.46 13.39 -4.01
C GLY A 94 9.48 12.37 -3.50
N ILE A 95 10.77 12.71 -3.56
CA ILE A 95 11.84 11.90 -2.92
C ILE A 95 11.74 12.02 -1.39
N VAL A 96 11.40 13.22 -0.90
CA VAL A 96 11.18 13.51 0.52
C VAL A 96 9.79 14.12 0.64
N GLY A 97 8.90 13.47 1.39
CA GLY A 97 7.49 13.84 1.42
C GLY A 97 6.66 13.05 2.43
N VAL A 98 5.37 13.36 2.46
CA VAL A 98 4.40 12.70 3.34
C VAL A 98 3.98 11.36 2.75
N ARG A 99 4.13 10.26 3.49
CA ARG A 99 3.79 8.92 2.95
C ARG A 99 2.41 8.87 2.27
N PRO A 100 2.30 8.41 1.01
CA PRO A 100 1.02 8.33 0.33
C PRO A 100 0.07 7.36 1.05
N LEU A 101 -1.15 7.82 1.36
CA LEU A 101 -2.17 7.04 2.06
C LEU A 101 -3.26 6.55 1.10
N SER A 102 -3.83 5.39 1.39
CA SER A 102 -5.07 4.96 0.75
C SER A 102 -6.21 5.91 1.13
N GLN A 103 -7.15 6.14 0.22
CA GLN A 103 -8.31 7.01 0.46
C GLN A 103 -9.05 6.67 1.78
N PHE A 104 -9.25 5.38 2.08
CA PHE A 104 -9.86 4.95 3.33
C PHE A 104 -9.12 5.50 4.57
N ARG A 105 -7.79 5.32 4.66
CA ARG A 105 -7.00 5.86 5.77
C ARG A 105 -6.91 7.37 5.76
N PHE A 106 -6.92 7.98 4.58
CA PHE A 106 -6.89 9.43 4.46
C PHE A 106 -8.16 10.04 5.08
N ASN A 107 -9.33 9.46 4.81
CA ASN A 107 -10.61 9.89 5.35
C ASN A 107 -10.76 9.65 6.87
N GLN A 108 -9.92 8.80 7.46
CA GLN A 108 -9.89 8.58 8.91
C GLN A 108 -9.08 9.63 9.67
N LEU A 109 -8.34 10.49 8.97
CA LEU A 109 -7.56 11.56 9.60
C LEU A 109 -8.44 12.77 9.92
N PRO A 110 -8.09 13.56 10.93
CA PRO A 110 -8.67 14.89 11.14
C PRO A 110 -8.57 15.79 9.90
N GLU A 111 -9.57 16.64 9.65
CA GLU A 111 -9.65 17.45 8.42
C GLU A 111 -8.50 18.45 8.25
N ASP A 112 -8.01 19.01 9.35
CA ASP A 112 -6.83 19.87 9.40
C ASP A 112 -5.59 19.13 8.86
N VAL A 113 -5.37 17.90 9.32
CA VAL A 113 -4.26 17.06 8.87
C VAL A 113 -4.43 16.68 7.39
N GLN A 114 -5.66 16.41 6.95
CA GLN A 114 -5.95 16.13 5.55
C GLN A 114 -5.55 17.31 4.64
N LYS A 115 -5.91 18.54 5.01
CA LYS A 115 -5.60 19.76 4.27
C LYS A 115 -4.09 19.99 4.17
N GLU A 116 -3.34 19.82 5.26
CA GLU A 116 -1.88 19.97 5.23
C GLU A 116 -1.19 18.92 4.35
N ARG A 117 -1.63 17.66 4.43
CA ARG A 117 -1.04 16.58 3.62
C ARG A 117 -1.23 16.78 2.12
N ILE A 118 -2.37 17.35 1.72
CA ILE A 118 -2.73 17.56 0.32
C ILE A 118 -1.90 18.68 -0.35
N LYS A 119 -1.32 19.61 0.43
CA LYS A 119 -0.52 20.73 -0.10
C LYS A 119 0.77 20.27 -0.78
N PHE A 120 1.38 19.21 -0.26
CA PHE A 120 2.68 18.71 -0.70
C PHE A 120 2.54 17.47 -1.57
N LYS A 121 3.58 17.19 -2.37
CA LYS A 121 3.66 15.89 -3.03
C LYS A 121 3.99 14.84 -1.97
N PRO A 122 3.23 13.72 -1.92
CA PRO A 122 3.58 12.63 -1.05
C PRO A 122 4.91 11.98 -1.43
#